data_AF-A0A321L669-F1
#
_entry.id   AF-A0A321L669-F1
#
_cell.length_a   1.000
_cell.length_b   1.000
_cell.length_c   1.000
_cell.angle_alpha   90.00
_cell.angle_beta   90.00
_cell.angle_gamma   90.00
#
_symmetry.space_group_name_H-M   'P 1'
#
loop_
_entity.id
_entity.type
_entity.pdbx_description
1 polymer ?
#
loop_
_entity_poly.entity_id
_entity_poly.type
_entity_poly.pdbx_seq_one_letter_code
_entity_poly.pdbx_strand_id
1 'polypeptide(L)'
;MEMTVLVERIGDDKYRASTGYPVVMESEGHSSNEAVERLREQAAQRLKGTELVQVSIPGMGDTNPWLKYAGIWKDHPDFEVFLDNVAEYRRTVDEAHSTR
;
A
#
# COMPACT_ATOMS: atom_id res chain seq x y z
N MET A 1 2.48 12.78 13.27
CA MET A 1 2.93 11.66 12.43
C MET A 1 1.74 11.26 11.60
N GLU A 2 1.84 11.43 10.29
CA GLU A 2 0.80 11.02 9.34
C GLU A 2 1.07 9.57 8.93
N MET A 3 0.04 8.73 8.91
CA MET A 3 0.15 7.31 8.53
C MET A 3 -0.70 7.02 7.29
N THR A 4 -0.13 6.30 6.33
CA THR A 4 -0.87 5.78 5.18
C THR A 4 -1.74 4.61 5.63
N VAL A 5 -3.03 4.67 5.32
CA VAL A 5 -4.04 3.66 5.65
C VAL A 5 -4.63 3.12 4.35
N LEU A 6 -4.67 1.80 4.21
CA LEU A 6 -5.42 1.13 3.15
C LEU A 6 -6.87 0.99 3.60
N VAL A 7 -7.83 1.32 2.73
CA VAL A 7 -9.27 1.17 3.02
C VAL A 7 -9.92 0.32 1.94
N GLU A 8 -10.58 -0.76 2.35
CA GLU A 8 -11.18 -1.77 1.48
C GLU A 8 -12.68 -1.93 1.81
N ARG A 9 -13.54 -2.08 0.80
CA ARG A 9 -14.94 -2.45 0.99
C ARG A 9 -15.04 -3.99 1.01
N ILE A 10 -15.50 -4.56 2.12
CA ILE A 10 -15.54 -6.02 2.35
C ILE A 10 -16.97 -6.59 2.42
N GLY A 11 -17.98 -5.78 2.14
CA GLY A 11 -19.39 -6.17 2.10
C GLY A 11 -20.31 -4.98 1.88
N ASP A 12 -21.63 -5.23 1.92
CA ASP A 12 -22.62 -4.16 1.90
C ASP A 12 -22.49 -3.31 3.16
N ASP A 13 -22.24 -2.01 2.97
CA ASP A 13 -21.95 -1.03 4.00
C ASP A 13 -20.89 -1.46 5.03
N LYS A 14 -19.95 -2.31 4.62
CA LYS A 14 -18.87 -2.81 5.46
C LYS A 14 -17.50 -2.49 4.87
N TYR A 15 -16.69 -1.80 5.65
CA TYR A 15 -15.34 -1.37 5.26
C TYR A 15 -14.30 -1.85 6.28
N ARG A 16 -13.11 -2.18 5.79
CA ARG A 16 -11.93 -2.50 6.58
C ARG A 16 -10.86 -1.45 6.29
N ALA A 17 -10.29 -0.88 7.33
CA ALA A 17 -9.11 -0.02 7.23
C ALA A 17 -7.91 -0.76 7.83
N SER A 18 -6.75 -0.73 7.19
CA SER A 18 -5.53 -1.41 7.64
C SER A 18 -4.28 -0.53 7.50
N THR A 19 -3.31 -0.72 8.40
CA THR A 19 -1.98 -0.08 8.35
C THR A 19 -0.92 -1.07 7.88
N GLY A 20 0.14 -0.57 7.22
CA GLY A 20 1.21 -1.40 6.67
C GLY A 20 2.18 -1.97 7.72
N TYR A 21 2.95 -2.98 7.33
CA TYR A 21 4.10 -3.47 8.12
C TYR A 21 5.05 -2.30 8.48
N PRO A 22 5.61 -2.25 9.70
CA PRO A 22 5.64 -3.30 10.73
C PRO A 22 4.49 -3.25 11.77
N VAL A 23 3.57 -2.28 11.69
CA VAL A 23 2.47 -2.15 12.66
C VAL A 23 1.16 -2.33 11.92
N VAL A 24 0.65 -3.57 11.94
CA VAL A 24 -0.68 -3.87 11.40
C VAL A 24 -1.72 -3.63 12.49
N MET A 25 -2.65 -2.74 12.18
CA MET A 25 -3.86 -2.46 12.94
C MET A 25 -5.01 -2.42 11.94
N GLU A 26 -6.15 -2.97 12.35
CA GLU A 26 -7.36 -3.01 11.54
C GLU A 26 -8.58 -2.54 12.32
N SER A 27 -9.45 -1.82 11.64
CA SER A 27 -10.75 -1.41 12.18
C SER A 27 -11.83 -1.56 11.11
N GLU A 28 -13.06 -1.76 11.56
CA GLU A 28 -14.25 -1.82 10.70
C GLU A 28 -15.27 -0.76 11.14
N GLY A 29 -16.03 -0.20 10.20
CA GLY A 29 -17.07 0.80 10.43
C GLY A 29 -18.16 0.74 9.36
N HIS A 30 -19.31 1.33 9.66
CA HIS A 30 -20.45 1.44 8.73
C HIS A 30 -20.25 2.55 7.70
N SER A 31 -19.19 3.34 7.85
CA SER A 31 -18.73 4.30 6.85
C SER A 31 -17.20 4.34 6.84
N SER A 32 -16.65 4.88 5.75
CA SER A 32 -15.20 5.11 5.62
C SER A 32 -14.66 5.96 6.79
N ASN A 33 -15.33 7.09 7.09
CA ASN A 33 -14.91 7.95 8.21
C ASN A 33 -14.96 7.23 9.54
N GLU A 34 -16.00 6.42 9.80
CA GLU A 34 -16.11 5.69 11.05
C GLU A 34 -14.99 4.64 11.20
N ALA A 35 -14.68 3.90 10.13
CA ALA A 35 -13.58 2.95 10.14
C ALA A 35 -12.25 3.68 10.45
N VAL A 36 -11.99 4.81 9.80
CA VAL A 36 -10.77 5.62 10.02
C VAL A 36 -10.69 6.17 11.44
N GLU A 37 -11.77 6.74 11.99
CA GLU A 37 -11.76 7.28 13.36
C GLU A 37 -11.54 6.17 14.40
N ARG A 38 -12.16 5.00 14.21
CA ARG A 38 -11.90 3.82 15.07
C ARG A 38 -10.44 3.38 14.99
N LEU A 39 -9.84 3.36 13.79
CA LEU A 39 -8.43 3.03 13.62
C LEU A 39 -7.54 4.04 14.32
N ARG A 40 -7.89 5.32 14.23
CA ARG A 40 -7.17 6.43 14.86
C ARG A 40 -7.19 6.30 16.38
N GLU A 41 -8.33 5.99 16.98
CA GLU A 41 -8.45 5.76 18.42
C GLU A 41 -7.62 4.56 18.87
N GLN A 42 -7.70 3.44 18.14
CA GLN A 42 -6.89 2.25 18.40
C GLN A 42 -5.38 2.55 18.28
N ALA A 43 -4.97 3.28 17.25
CA ALA A 43 -3.58 3.69 17.06
C ALA A 43 -3.12 4.61 18.19
N ALA A 44 -3.94 5.60 18.58
CA ALA A 44 -3.62 6.51 19.66
C ALA A 44 -3.44 5.76 20.99
N GLN A 45 -4.26 4.74 21.27
CA GLN A 45 -4.11 3.91 22.47
C GLN A 45 -2.89 3.01 22.41
N ARG A 46 -2.69 2.29 21.30
CA ARG A 46 -1.61 1.30 21.13
C ARG A 46 -0.23 1.93 21.05
N LEU A 47 -0.13 3.10 20.42
CA LEU A 47 1.14 3.81 20.24
C LEU A 47 1.50 4.69 21.45
N LYS A 48 0.57 4.89 22.39
CA LYS A 48 0.85 5.62 23.62
C LYS A 48 1.85 4.85 24.47
N GLY A 49 3.09 5.36 24.54
CA GLY A 49 4.16 4.75 25.31
C GLY A 49 4.86 3.58 24.61
N THR A 50 4.60 3.37 23.32
CA THR A 50 5.28 2.36 22.51
C THR A 50 6.34 3.03 21.65
N GLU A 51 7.52 2.42 21.57
CA GLU A 51 8.62 2.85 20.69
C GLU A 51 8.82 1.83 19.56
N LEU A 52 8.92 2.31 18.33
CA LEU A 52 9.32 1.50 17.19
C LEU A 52 10.84 1.53 17.07
N VAL A 53 11.48 0.43 17.47
CA VAL A 53 12.94 0.30 17.40
C VAL A 53 13.33 -0.51 16.16
N GLN A 54 14.28 0.01 15.39
CA GLN A 54 14.91 -0.75 14.31
C GLN A 54 16.03 -1.62 14.88
N VAL A 55 15.94 -2.92 14.66
CA VAL A 55 16.96 -3.89 15.09
C VAL A 55 17.69 -4.43 13.86
N SER A 56 19.01 -4.27 13.82
CA SER A 56 19.84 -4.93 12.82
C SER A 56 19.98 -6.41 13.18
N ILE A 57 19.66 -7.31 12.24
CA ILE A 57 19.80 -8.76 12.44
C ILE A 57 21.12 -9.20 11.78
N PRO A 58 22.13 -9.61 12.56
CA PRO A 58 23.40 -10.07 12.01
C PRO A 58 23.21 -11.29 11.10
N GLY A 59 23.81 -11.27 9.91
CA GLY A 59 23.79 -12.41 8.97
C GLY A 59 22.77 -12.31 7.83
N MET A 60 21.83 -11.36 7.87
CA MET A 60 21.23 -10.84 6.64
C MET A 60 22.22 -9.84 6.06
N GLY A 61 23.00 -10.26 5.06
CA GLY A 61 24.00 -9.38 4.43
C GLY A 61 23.37 -8.04 4.03
N ASP A 62 24.10 -6.94 4.22
CA ASP A 62 23.68 -5.53 4.04
C ASP A 62 23.11 -5.17 2.66
N THR A 63 23.06 -6.13 1.74
CA THR A 63 22.41 -6.01 0.46
C THR A 63 20.89 -6.07 0.62
N ASN A 64 20.25 -4.91 0.52
CA ASN A 64 18.82 -4.80 0.25
C ASN A 64 18.42 -5.82 -0.86
N PRO A 65 17.56 -6.80 -0.56
CA PRO A 65 17.22 -7.88 -1.50
C PRO A 65 16.63 -7.39 -2.83
N TRP A 66 16.13 -6.14 -2.87
CA TRP A 66 15.59 -5.50 -4.05
C TRP A 66 16.65 -4.90 -4.98
N LEU A 67 17.88 -4.66 -4.50
CA LEU A 67 18.97 -4.13 -5.33
C LEU A 67 19.29 -5.03 -6.52
N LYS A 68 19.14 -6.35 -6.39
CA LYS A 68 19.36 -7.29 -7.50
C LYS A 68 18.38 -7.15 -8.66
N TYR A 69 17.26 -6.45 -8.45
CA TYR A 69 16.24 -6.19 -9.47
C TYR A 69 16.27 -4.75 -9.99
N ALA A 70 17.10 -3.88 -9.40
CA ALA A 70 17.20 -2.49 -9.82
C ALA A 70 17.68 -2.41 -11.29
N GLY A 71 16.85 -1.85 -12.16
CA GLY A 71 17.16 -1.73 -13.59
C GLY A 71 17.03 -3.01 -14.40
N ILE A 72 16.42 -4.09 -13.87
CA ILE A 72 16.27 -5.38 -14.58
C ILE A 72 15.57 -5.26 -15.95
N TRP A 73 14.78 -4.20 -16.14
CA TRP A 73 14.05 -3.94 -17.38
C TRP A 73 14.77 -3.03 -18.38
N LYS A 74 15.88 -2.39 -18.00
CA LYS A 74 16.53 -1.35 -18.80
C LYS A 74 16.92 -1.83 -20.20
N ASP A 75 17.43 -3.05 -20.29
CA ASP A 75 17.92 -3.64 -21.55
C ASP A 75 17.07 -4.86 -21.97
N HIS A 76 15.85 -4.99 -21.43
CA HIS A 76 14.96 -6.10 -21.79
C HIS A 76 14.44 -5.90 -23.22
N PRO A 77 14.58 -6.89 -24.12
CA PRO A 77 14.27 -6.73 -25.54
C PRO A 77 12.82 -6.31 -25.80
N ASP A 78 11.91 -6.76 -24.94
CA ASP A 78 10.47 -6.49 -25.07
C ASP A 78 9.99 -5.28 -24.26
N PHE A 79 10.88 -4.49 -23.63
CA PHE A 79 10.45 -3.42 -22.72
C PHE A 79 9.64 -2.34 -23.43
N GLU A 80 10.05 -1.94 -24.63
CA GLU A 80 9.32 -0.96 -25.45
C GLU A 80 7.93 -1.47 -25.84
N VAL A 81 7.83 -2.74 -26.28
CA VAL A 81 6.55 -3.38 -26.62
C VAL A 81 5.63 -3.46 -25.40
N PHE A 82 6.18 -3.73 -24.21
CA PHE A 82 5.44 -3.68 -22.97
C PHE A 82 4.88 -2.27 -22.68
N LEU A 83 5.68 -1.22 -22.84
CA LEU A 83 5.24 0.16 -22.65
C LEU A 83 4.13 0.56 -23.61
N ASP A 84 4.23 0.16 -24.88
CA ASP A 84 3.19 0.41 -25.90
C ASP A 84 1.85 -0.22 -25.50
N ASN A 85 1.87 -1.49 -25.07
CA ASN A 85 0.66 -2.19 -24.60
C ASN A 85 0.04 -1.52 -23.37
N VAL A 86 0.88 -1.09 -22.41
CA VAL A 86 0.40 -0.36 -21.22
C VAL A 86 -0.22 0.98 -21.60
N ALA A 87 0.37 1.71 -22.55
CA ALA A 87 -0.15 2.98 -23.03
C ALA A 87 -1.49 2.81 -23.76
N GLU A 88 -1.63 1.77 -24.58
CA GLU A 88 -2.90 1.43 -25.23
C GLU A 88 -3.98 1.11 -24.21
N TYR A 89 -3.70 0.24 -23.26
CA TYR A 89 -4.63 -0.09 -22.19
C TYR A 89 -5.06 1.15 -21.40
N ARG A 90 -4.13 2.04 -21.03
CA ARG A 90 -4.46 3.27 -20.31
C ARG A 90 -5.40 4.17 -21.10
N ARG A 91 -5.18 4.36 -22.41
CA ARG A 91 -6.11 5.11 -23.26
C ARG A 91 -7.53 4.54 -23.20
N THR A 92 -7.69 3.23 -23.32
CA THR A 92 -9.01 2.59 -23.26
C THR A 92 -9.72 2.79 -21.91
N VAL A 93 -8.96 2.73 -20.82
CA VAL A 93 -9.46 2.91 -19.46
C VAL A 93 -9.85 4.37 -19.23
N ASP A 94 -9.00 5.31 -19.63
CA ASP A 94 -9.23 6.75 -19.49
C ASP A 94 -10.43 7.21 -20.33
N GLU A 95 -10.58 6.72 -21.56
CA GLU A 95 -11.75 6.99 -22.41
C GLU A 95 -13.05 6.47 -21.78
N ALA A 96 -13.04 5.26 -21.22
CA ALA A 96 -14.18 4.67 -20.52
C ALA A 96 -14.52 5.39 -19.20
N HIS A 97 -13.53 5.98 -18.52
CA HIS A 97 -13.74 6.75 -17.30
C HIS A 97 -14.14 8.21 -17.56
N SER A 98 -13.83 8.77 -18.74
CA SER A 98 -14.17 10.16 -19.09
C SER A 98 -15.57 10.32 -19.71
N THR A 99 -16.27 9.22 -19.99
CA THR A 99 -17.66 9.20 -20.50
C THR A 99 -18.73 8.98 -19.41
N ARG A 100 -18.34 9.05 -18.13
CA ARG A 100 -19.22 8.87 -16.97
C ARG A 100 -19.32 10.14 -16.13
#